data_AF-A0A9L0R181-F1
#
_entry.id   AF-A0A9L0R181-F1
#
_cell.length_a   1.000
_cell.length_b   1.000
_cell.length_c   1.000
_cell.angle_alpha   90.00
_cell.angle_beta   90.00
_cell.angle_gamma   90.00
#
_symmetry.space_group_name_H-M   'P 1'
#
loop_
_entity.id
_entity.type
_entity.pdbx_description
1 polymer ?
#
loop_
_entity_poly.entity_id
_entity_poly.type
_entity_poly.pdbx_seq_one_letter_code
_entity_poly.pdbx_strand_id
1 'polypeptide(L)'
;MLIWKVPADCPHVPKMPCFPERTPRRNQKFLNKQTTLLAIICISKGRIPGSGMAGSYGMSFFLKDLCLLFKTQSEASPAGMTHVFVYGTLKRGQPNHKVLLGGTHGRAAFQGRGRTAEPYPLVIAGEHNVPRLLNVPGQGHRVVGEIYAVDEQMLRFLDEFEGCPDMYQRTPLPIAVLEWEGTRGAPRETPAADRTVQCFVYSTATFPPEWLHLPYHDNYDSQGQHGLRYNPRENR
;
A
#
# COMPACT_ATOMS: atom_id res chain seq x y z
N MET A 1 -28.36 56.25 51.01
CA MET A 1 -28.49 55.47 52.25
C MET A 1 -28.97 54.09 51.81
N LEU A 2 -28.16 53.03 51.66
CA LEU A 2 -26.79 52.65 52.10
C LEU A 2 -25.83 52.56 50.87
N ILE A 3 -24.70 53.27 50.68
CA ILE A 3 -23.31 53.24 51.26
C ILE A 3 -22.69 51.82 51.21
N TRP A 4 -21.56 51.47 50.53
CA TRP A 4 -20.15 51.94 50.49
C TRP A 4 -19.45 51.49 49.16
N LYS A 5 -18.68 52.31 48.39
CA LYS A 5 -17.22 52.68 48.46
C LYS A 5 -16.21 51.50 48.28
N VAL A 6 -15.60 51.27 47.09
CA VAL A 6 -14.24 51.72 46.55
C VAL A 6 -13.06 50.96 47.22
N PRO A 7 -11.94 50.51 46.59
CA PRO A 7 -11.04 51.20 45.60
C PRO A 7 -10.52 50.36 44.40
N ALA A 8 -10.22 50.98 43.24
CA ALA A 8 -8.99 51.66 42.77
C ALA A 8 -7.97 50.70 42.13
N ASP A 9 -7.62 50.99 40.86
CA ASP A 9 -6.26 51.00 40.28
C ASP A 9 -6.32 50.81 38.75
N CYS A 10 -6.18 51.91 38.01
CA CYS A 10 -5.36 51.93 36.80
C CYS A 10 -3.90 52.11 37.26
N PRO A 11 -2.82 51.79 36.49
CA PRO A 11 -2.75 51.58 35.04
C PRO A 11 -1.84 50.39 34.63
N HIS A 12 -1.83 49.98 33.35
CA HIS A 12 -0.61 49.78 32.55
C HIS A 12 -0.88 48.97 31.29
N VAL A 13 -0.59 49.61 30.15
CA VAL A 13 -0.35 48.97 28.86
C VAL A 13 0.81 47.98 29.02
N PRO A 14 0.66 46.68 28.67
CA PRO A 14 1.81 45.79 28.57
C PRO A 14 2.64 46.17 27.34
N LYS A 15 3.88 46.59 27.61
CA LYS A 15 4.93 46.82 26.62
C LYS A 15 5.18 45.55 25.80
N MET A 16 5.27 45.70 24.48
CA MET A 16 5.78 44.69 23.57
C MET A 16 7.17 44.21 24.03
N PRO A 17 7.43 42.91 24.16
CA PRO A 17 8.80 42.42 24.28
C PRO A 17 9.49 42.50 22.92
N CYS A 18 10.54 43.32 22.84
CA CYS A 18 11.59 43.18 21.84
C CYS A 18 12.11 41.74 21.86
N PHE A 19 11.92 41.02 20.76
CA PHE A 19 12.52 39.72 20.55
C PHE A 19 14.03 39.89 20.32
N PRO A 20 14.89 39.13 21.02
CA PRO A 20 16.31 39.11 20.71
C PRO A 20 16.55 38.43 19.36
N GLU A 21 17.35 39.08 18.52
CA GLU A 21 17.91 38.53 17.28
C GLU A 21 18.60 37.18 17.58
N ARG A 22 17.99 36.09 17.14
CA ARG A 22 18.65 34.78 17.05
C ARG A 22 19.10 34.57 15.62
N THR A 23 20.42 34.48 15.49
CA THR A 23 21.14 34.01 14.30
C THR A 23 20.52 32.72 13.73
N PRO A 24 20.32 32.61 12.40
CA PRO A 24 19.73 31.42 11.81
C PRO A 24 20.73 30.26 11.84
N ARG A 25 20.47 29.26 12.68
CA ARG A 25 21.08 27.93 12.53
C ARG A 25 20.61 27.32 11.22
N ARG A 26 21.59 27.04 10.37
CA ARG A 26 21.55 26.37 9.06
C ARG A 26 20.73 25.07 9.11
N ASN A 27 19.45 25.13 8.77
CA ASN A 27 18.61 23.95 8.54
C ASN A 27 18.79 23.44 7.10
N GLN A 28 19.78 22.58 6.91
CA GLN A 28 20.20 21.98 5.64
C GLN A 28 19.19 20.98 5.03
N LYS A 29 17.94 20.94 5.53
CA LYS A 29 16.86 20.07 5.04
C LYS A 29 15.67 20.82 4.41
N PHE A 30 15.64 22.15 4.48
CA PHE A 30 14.60 22.96 3.80
C PHE A 30 15.04 23.49 2.42
N LEU A 31 16.34 23.46 2.13
CA LEU A 31 16.91 23.97 0.88
C LEU A 31 16.77 23.02 -0.32
N ASN A 32 16.15 21.84 -0.15
CA ASN A 32 15.98 20.86 -1.23
C ASN A 32 14.55 20.75 -1.78
N LYS A 33 13.58 21.50 -1.24
CA LYS A 33 12.19 21.53 -1.77
C LYS A 33 11.85 22.81 -2.54
N GLN A 34 12.43 23.96 -2.17
CA GLN A 34 12.19 25.21 -2.90
C GLN A 34 12.95 25.29 -4.24
N THR A 35 14.12 24.66 -4.33
CA THR A 35 14.95 24.66 -5.55
C THR A 35 14.34 23.80 -6.67
N THR A 36 13.62 22.73 -6.32
CA THR A 36 12.91 21.87 -7.27
C THR A 36 11.65 22.53 -7.84
N LEU A 37 10.97 23.38 -7.07
CA LEU A 37 9.75 24.07 -7.53
C LEU A 37 10.06 25.21 -8.51
N LEU A 38 11.17 25.94 -8.33
CA LEU A 38 11.61 26.99 -9.26
C LEU A 38 12.09 26.42 -10.61
N ALA A 39 12.70 25.23 -10.63
CA ALA A 39 13.13 24.58 -11.86
C ALA A 39 11.95 24.14 -12.74
N ILE A 40 10.85 23.66 -12.13
CA ILE A 40 9.63 23.26 -12.85
C ILE A 40 8.91 24.48 -13.45
N ILE A 41 8.91 25.63 -12.76
CA ILE A 41 8.26 26.86 -13.24
C ILE A 41 8.99 27.45 -14.45
N CYS A 42 10.32 27.40 -14.51
CA CYS A 42 11.10 27.90 -15.65
C CYS A 42 10.93 27.05 -16.93
N ILE A 43 10.57 25.77 -16.82
CA ILE A 43 10.32 24.89 -17.97
C ILE A 43 8.90 25.09 -18.54
N SER A 44 7.93 25.51 -17.72
CA SER A 44 6.54 25.76 -18.14
C SER A 44 6.31 27.08 -18.89
N LYS A 45 7.28 28.02 -18.86
CA LYS A 45 7.22 29.29 -19.59
C LYS A 45 8.39 29.36 -20.55
N GLY A 46 8.24 28.75 -21.74
CA GLY A 46 9.25 28.68 -22.79
C GLY A 46 9.87 30.03 -23.17
N ARG A 47 10.93 30.43 -22.45
CA ARG A 47 11.67 31.66 -22.68
C ARG A 47 13.16 31.34 -22.68
N ILE A 48 13.65 31.00 -23.87
CA ILE A 48 15.08 30.93 -24.19
C ILE A 48 15.55 32.37 -24.45
N PRO A 49 16.53 32.92 -23.73
CA PRO A 49 17.22 34.12 -24.19
C PRO A 49 18.32 33.75 -25.19
N GLY A 50 18.13 34.20 -26.42
CA GLY A 50 19.11 34.93 -27.24
C GLY A 50 20.50 34.34 -27.48
N SER A 51 20.74 34.06 -28.76
CA SER A 51 21.98 33.65 -29.43
C SER A 51 23.27 34.41 -29.05
N GLY A 52 24.38 33.67 -29.00
CA GLY A 52 25.74 34.23 -29.02
C GLY A 52 26.83 33.18 -29.16
N MET A 53 27.10 32.77 -30.41
CA MET A 53 28.32 32.16 -30.98
C MET A 53 29.01 30.93 -30.35
N ALA A 54 29.29 30.00 -31.27
CA ALA A 54 30.43 29.06 -31.32
C ALA A 54 30.46 27.86 -30.34
N GLY A 55 30.31 26.67 -30.91
CA GLY A 55 30.64 25.41 -30.23
C GLY A 55 29.82 24.23 -30.73
N SER A 56 30.29 23.55 -31.78
CA SER A 56 29.97 22.15 -32.02
C SER A 56 30.26 21.35 -30.74
N TYR A 57 29.53 20.26 -30.49
CA TYR A 57 29.54 19.43 -29.27
C TYR A 57 28.68 19.95 -28.10
N GLY A 58 27.39 19.60 -28.08
CA GLY A 58 26.56 19.94 -26.91
C GLY A 58 25.08 19.57 -26.91
N MET A 59 24.55 18.82 -27.88
CA MET A 59 23.13 18.43 -27.89
C MET A 59 22.87 16.97 -27.53
N SER A 60 23.91 16.19 -27.23
CA SER A 60 23.81 14.76 -26.89
C SER A 60 23.94 14.45 -25.39
N PHE A 61 24.42 15.41 -24.59
CA PHE A 61 24.64 15.19 -23.15
C PHE A 61 23.40 15.49 -22.28
N PHE A 62 22.52 16.39 -22.70
CA PHE A 62 21.45 16.89 -21.81
C PHE A 62 20.24 15.96 -21.64
N LEU A 63 20.07 14.93 -22.49
CA LEU A 63 18.96 13.96 -22.39
C LEU A 63 19.34 12.65 -21.67
N LYS A 64 20.64 12.35 -21.57
CA LYS A 64 21.12 11.17 -20.82
C LYS A 64 21.12 11.43 -19.32
N ASP A 65 21.40 12.65 -18.91
CA ASP A 65 21.44 13.05 -17.50
C ASP A 65 20.03 13.16 -16.87
N LEU A 66 18.99 13.45 -17.67
CA LEU A 66 17.60 13.44 -17.18
C LEU A 66 17.08 12.02 -16.90
N CYS A 67 17.53 11.04 -17.70
CA CYS A 67 17.22 9.62 -17.50
C CYS A 67 17.98 9.03 -16.29
N LEU A 68 19.15 9.59 -15.96
CA LEU A 68 19.89 9.25 -14.76
C LEU A 68 19.29 9.88 -13.49
N LEU A 69 18.65 11.05 -13.60
CA LEU A 69 17.97 11.71 -12.48
C LEU A 69 16.63 11.05 -12.10
N PHE A 70 15.99 10.32 -13.03
CA PHE A 70 14.80 9.52 -12.76
C PHE A 70 15.10 8.06 -12.37
N LYS A 71 16.37 7.62 -12.45
CA LYS A 71 16.80 6.25 -12.12
C LYS A 71 17.29 6.05 -10.69
N THR A 72 17.23 7.07 -9.84
CA THR A 72 17.73 7.01 -8.46
C THR A 72 16.75 7.64 -7.47
N GLN A 73 15.50 7.17 -7.49
CA GLN A 73 14.64 7.16 -6.30
C GLN A 73 13.92 5.82 -6.18
N SER A 74 14.69 4.73 -6.19
CA SER A 74 14.35 3.60 -5.32
C SER A 74 15.16 3.81 -4.05
N GLU A 75 14.61 4.62 -3.14
CA GLU A 75 15.06 4.57 -1.75
C GLU A 75 14.73 3.16 -1.27
N ALA A 76 15.75 2.30 -1.16
CA ALA A 76 15.64 1.07 -0.40
C ALA A 76 15.33 1.46 1.05
N SER A 77 14.03 1.54 1.35
CA SER A 77 13.50 1.66 2.70
C SER A 77 14.03 0.49 3.53
N PRO A 78 14.39 0.71 4.81
CA PRO A 78 14.87 -0.38 5.66
C PRO A 78 13.79 -1.46 5.73
N ALA A 79 14.10 -2.67 5.23
CA ALA A 79 13.31 -3.91 5.36
C ALA A 79 11.80 -3.68 5.59
N GLY A 80 11.14 -3.08 4.60
CA GLY A 80 9.73 -2.70 4.72
C GLY A 80 8.85 -3.94 4.73
N MET A 81 8.17 -4.18 5.85
CA MET A 81 7.11 -5.19 5.88
C MET A 81 5.93 -4.69 5.06
N THR A 82 5.50 -5.50 4.11
CA THR A 82 4.39 -5.24 3.20
C THR A 82 3.18 -6.05 3.64
N HIS A 83 1.98 -5.45 3.64
CA HIS A 83 0.76 -6.20 3.93
C HIS A 83 0.26 -6.92 2.69
N VAL A 84 0.06 -8.23 2.81
CA VAL A 84 -0.53 -9.10 1.79
C VAL A 84 -1.81 -9.70 2.35
N PHE A 85 -2.87 -9.69 1.57
CA PHE A 85 -4.13 -10.33 1.92
C PHE A 85 -4.32 -11.60 1.10
N VAL A 86 -4.44 -12.73 1.80
CA VAL A 86 -4.59 -14.06 1.21
C VAL A 86 -6.01 -14.57 1.43
N TYR A 87 -6.64 -15.03 0.36
CA TYR A 87 -8.03 -15.50 0.36
C TYR A 87 -8.18 -16.99 -0.01
N GLY A 88 -7.15 -17.57 -0.63
CA GLY A 88 -7.18 -18.90 -1.23
C GLY A 88 -6.32 -19.93 -0.50
N THR A 89 -5.51 -20.67 -1.26
CA THR A 89 -4.74 -21.83 -0.76
C THR A 89 -3.65 -21.51 0.25
N LEU A 90 -3.29 -20.24 0.43
CA LEU A 90 -2.25 -19.78 1.36
C LEU A 90 -2.78 -19.51 2.78
N LYS A 91 -4.11 -19.46 2.99
CA LYS A 91 -4.71 -19.27 4.33
C LYS A 91 -4.36 -20.41 5.28
N ARG A 92 -4.43 -20.17 6.60
CA ARG A 92 -4.25 -21.23 7.61
C ARG A 92 -5.21 -22.40 7.34
N GLY A 93 -4.68 -23.61 7.49
CA GLY A 93 -5.42 -24.85 7.22
C GLY A 93 -5.60 -25.18 5.72
N GLN A 94 -5.12 -24.34 4.81
CA GLN A 94 -5.20 -24.59 3.37
C GLN A 94 -3.90 -25.23 2.82
N PRO A 95 -3.95 -25.90 1.64
CA PRO A 95 -2.88 -26.78 1.18
C PRO A 95 -1.50 -26.14 1.02
N ASN A 96 -1.44 -24.85 0.67
CA ASN A 96 -0.20 -24.14 0.39
C ASN A 96 0.27 -23.27 1.57
N HIS A 97 -0.37 -23.32 2.74
CA HIS A 97 -0.02 -22.49 3.89
C HIS A 97 1.44 -22.65 4.34
N LYS A 98 2.01 -23.85 4.18
CA LYS A 98 3.42 -24.18 4.50
C LYS A 98 4.42 -23.25 3.83
N VAL A 99 4.06 -22.66 2.69
CA VAL A 99 4.92 -21.76 1.92
C VAL A 99 5.23 -20.48 2.70
N LEU A 100 4.24 -19.96 3.46
CA LEU A 100 4.39 -18.77 4.31
C LEU A 100 5.21 -19.04 5.58
N LEU A 101 5.32 -20.31 5.99
CA LEU A 101 6.06 -20.73 7.19
C LEU A 101 7.54 -21.03 6.89
N GLY A 102 7.91 -21.18 5.62
CA GLY A 102 9.26 -21.54 5.20
C GLY A 102 10.23 -20.38 5.37
N GLY A 103 11.13 -20.47 6.36
CA GLY A 103 12.15 -19.43 6.60
C GLY A 103 13.14 -19.22 5.44
N THR A 104 13.17 -20.14 4.46
CA THR A 104 13.96 -20.01 3.22
C THR A 104 13.35 -19.04 2.21
N HIS A 105 12.04 -18.80 2.26
CA HIS A 105 11.33 -17.94 1.32
C HIS A 105 11.25 -16.48 1.79
N GLY A 106 11.64 -16.20 3.03
CA GLY A 106 11.50 -14.90 3.68
C GLY A 106 10.65 -14.99 4.95
N ARG A 107 10.18 -13.84 5.44
CA ARG A 107 9.35 -13.74 6.65
C ARG A 107 7.92 -13.41 6.30
N ALA A 108 6.98 -14.13 6.89
CA ALA A 108 5.55 -13.79 6.92
C ALA A 108 5.04 -13.84 8.37
N ALA A 109 4.50 -12.74 8.86
CA ALA A 109 3.87 -12.64 10.16
C ALA A 109 2.37 -12.44 9.97
N PHE A 110 1.55 -13.31 10.54
CA PHE A 110 0.11 -13.10 10.60
C PHE A 110 -0.17 -11.78 11.33
N GLN A 111 -1.13 -11.01 10.82
CA GLN A 111 -1.57 -9.76 11.43
C GLN A 111 -3.04 -9.83 11.84
N GLY A 112 -3.85 -10.65 11.19
CA GLY A 112 -5.27 -10.71 11.50
C GLY A 112 -6.13 -11.25 10.38
N ARG A 113 -7.45 -11.14 10.57
CA ARG A 113 -8.47 -11.52 9.59
C ARG A 113 -9.08 -10.28 8.99
N GLY A 114 -9.42 -10.35 7.71
CA GLY A 114 -10.02 -9.25 6.99
C GLY A 114 -11.04 -9.71 5.97
N ARG A 115 -11.76 -8.74 5.41
CA ARG A 115 -12.61 -8.92 4.23
C ARG A 115 -12.32 -7.82 3.22
N THR A 116 -12.48 -8.10 1.92
CA THR A 116 -12.41 -7.04 0.90
C THR A 116 -13.47 -5.96 1.20
N ALA A 117 -13.11 -4.68 1.03
CA ALA A 117 -14.06 -3.59 1.23
C ALA A 117 -15.14 -3.59 0.14
N GLU A 118 -14.73 -3.85 -1.10
CA GLU A 118 -15.60 -4.06 -2.26
C GLU A 118 -15.86 -5.55 -2.49
N PRO A 119 -17.01 -5.93 -3.10
CA PRO A 119 -17.23 -7.30 -3.52
C PRO A 119 -16.41 -7.63 -4.78
N TYR A 120 -15.94 -8.88 -4.84
CA TYR A 120 -15.23 -9.45 -5.98
C TYR A 120 -15.75 -10.86 -6.30
N PRO A 121 -15.72 -11.30 -7.58
CA PRO A 121 -15.95 -12.69 -7.93
C PRO A 121 -14.75 -13.53 -7.50
N LEU A 122 -14.94 -14.35 -6.47
CA LEU A 122 -14.02 -15.43 -6.14
C LEU A 122 -14.61 -16.74 -6.62
N VAL A 123 -13.96 -17.36 -7.59
CA VAL A 123 -14.43 -18.59 -8.24
C VAL A 123 -13.41 -19.71 -8.05
N ILE A 124 -13.88 -20.95 -8.08
CA ILE A 124 -13.00 -22.13 -8.14
C ILE A 124 -12.99 -22.60 -9.60
N ALA A 125 -11.83 -22.52 -10.25
CA ALA A 125 -11.72 -22.73 -11.70
C ALA A 125 -10.46 -23.49 -12.13
N GLY A 126 -10.55 -24.08 -13.33
CA GLY A 126 -9.50 -24.87 -13.98
C GLY A 126 -9.39 -26.30 -13.44
N GLU A 127 -8.56 -27.11 -14.09
CA GLU A 127 -8.36 -28.54 -13.79
C GLU A 127 -7.86 -28.82 -12.37
N HIS A 128 -7.27 -27.81 -11.73
CA HIS A 128 -6.66 -27.89 -10.41
C HIS A 128 -7.55 -27.36 -9.28
N ASN A 129 -8.79 -26.94 -9.58
CA ASN A 129 -9.73 -26.34 -8.63
C ASN A 129 -9.09 -25.19 -7.83
N VAL A 130 -8.43 -24.28 -8.54
CA VAL A 130 -7.70 -23.16 -7.93
C VAL A 130 -8.69 -22.03 -7.61
N PRO A 131 -8.68 -21.48 -6.39
CA PRO A 131 -9.44 -20.27 -6.09
C PRO A 131 -8.84 -19.07 -6.83
N ARG A 132 -9.66 -18.36 -7.62
CA ARG A 132 -9.24 -17.20 -8.39
C ARG A 132 -10.11 -16.01 -8.04
N LEU A 133 -9.48 -14.92 -7.60
CA LEU A 133 -10.13 -13.64 -7.45
C LEU A 133 -10.09 -12.89 -8.79
N LEU A 134 -11.24 -12.78 -9.44
CA LEU A 134 -11.37 -12.06 -10.71
C LEU A 134 -11.38 -10.56 -10.42
N ASN A 135 -10.60 -9.78 -11.17
CA ASN A 135 -10.50 -8.33 -10.97
C ASN A 135 -11.70 -7.59 -11.59
N VAL A 136 -12.90 -7.88 -11.08
CA VAL A 136 -14.17 -7.25 -11.45
C VAL A 136 -14.81 -6.65 -10.19
N PRO A 137 -14.30 -5.49 -9.72
CA PRO A 137 -14.80 -4.87 -8.50
C PRO A 137 -16.30 -4.55 -8.62
N GLY A 138 -17.05 -4.75 -7.55
CA GLY A 138 -18.49 -4.49 -7.51
C GLY A 138 -19.36 -5.72 -7.83
N GLN A 139 -18.76 -6.84 -8.25
CA GLN A 139 -19.47 -8.09 -8.53
C GLN A 139 -19.10 -9.17 -7.50
N GLY A 140 -20.00 -10.12 -7.23
CA GLY A 140 -19.72 -11.23 -6.32
C GLY A 140 -19.92 -10.90 -4.85
N HIS A 141 -18.96 -11.28 -4.00
CA HIS A 141 -19.09 -11.17 -2.55
C HIS A 141 -17.89 -10.45 -1.95
N ARG A 142 -18.06 -9.94 -0.72
CA ARG A 142 -16.92 -9.47 0.08
C ARG A 142 -16.14 -10.67 0.55
N VAL A 143 -14.95 -10.85 0.02
CA VAL A 143 -14.14 -12.05 0.22
C VAL A 143 -13.41 -11.99 1.55
N VAL A 144 -13.57 -13.02 2.37
CA VAL A 144 -12.91 -13.20 3.67
C VAL A 144 -11.56 -13.87 3.49
N GLY A 145 -10.57 -13.37 4.22
CA GLY A 145 -9.21 -13.88 4.18
C GLY A 145 -8.37 -13.45 5.37
N GLU A 146 -7.07 -13.57 5.21
CA GLU A 146 -6.07 -13.33 6.25
C GLU A 146 -5.08 -12.25 5.79
N ILE A 147 -4.63 -11.43 6.73
CA ILE A 147 -3.66 -10.37 6.50
C ILE A 147 -2.32 -10.83 7.06
N TYR A 148 -1.27 -10.78 6.24
CA TYR A 148 0.11 -11.06 6.62
C TYR A 148 0.99 -9.85 6.36
N ALA A 149 1.90 -9.56 7.28
CA ALA A 149 3.03 -8.68 7.06
C ALA A 149 4.21 -9.52 6.55
N VAL A 150 4.67 -9.25 5.32
CA VAL A 150 5.72 -10.02 4.66
C VAL A 150 6.92 -9.14 4.33
N ASP A 151 8.13 -9.69 4.40
CA ASP A 151 9.30 -8.98 3.91
C ASP A 151 9.37 -9.02 2.37
N GLU A 152 10.29 -8.24 1.79
CA GLU A 152 10.44 -8.18 0.34
C GLU A 152 10.86 -9.52 -0.29
N GLN A 153 11.58 -10.36 0.45
CA GLN A 153 11.99 -11.68 -0.04
C GLN A 153 10.78 -12.57 -0.22
N MET A 154 9.92 -12.64 0.80
CA MET A 154 8.66 -13.37 0.75
C MET A 154 7.73 -12.81 -0.31
N LEU A 155 7.67 -11.49 -0.46
CA LEU A 155 6.84 -10.86 -1.49
C LEU A 155 7.28 -11.24 -2.91
N ARG A 156 8.60 -11.25 -3.19
CA ARG A 156 9.14 -11.70 -4.49
C ARG A 156 8.87 -13.18 -4.73
N PHE A 157 9.07 -14.01 -3.70
CA PHE A 157 8.78 -15.43 -3.78
C PHE A 157 7.28 -15.67 -4.10
N LEU A 158 6.37 -14.93 -3.47
CA LEU A 158 4.94 -15.06 -3.72
C LEU A 158 4.57 -14.61 -5.15
N ASP A 159 5.21 -13.57 -5.66
CA ASP A 159 5.03 -13.13 -7.05
C ASP A 159 5.41 -14.23 -8.04
N GLU A 160 6.52 -14.93 -7.81
CA GLU A 160 6.96 -16.09 -8.62
C GLU A 160 6.02 -17.29 -8.44
N PHE A 161 5.63 -17.61 -7.20
CA PHE A 161 4.77 -18.74 -6.86
C PHE A 161 3.37 -18.63 -7.51
N GLU A 162 2.81 -17.43 -7.53
CA GLU A 162 1.52 -17.15 -8.16
C GLU A 162 1.64 -16.99 -9.69
N GLY A 163 2.86 -16.92 -10.24
CA GLY A 163 3.10 -16.77 -11.68
C GLY A 163 2.75 -15.36 -12.18
N CYS A 164 3.09 -14.34 -11.40
CA CYS A 164 2.93 -12.95 -11.82
C CYS A 164 3.94 -12.55 -12.90
N PRO A 165 3.59 -11.66 -13.85
CA PRO A 165 2.28 -10.99 -14.01
C PRO A 165 1.30 -11.76 -14.91
N ASP A 166 1.66 -12.94 -15.41
CA ASP A 166 0.89 -13.63 -16.45
C ASP A 166 -0.38 -14.30 -15.91
N MET A 167 -0.26 -15.10 -14.84
CA MET A 167 -1.37 -15.85 -14.25
C MET A 167 -2.21 -15.01 -13.29
N TYR A 168 -1.52 -14.24 -12.44
CA TYR A 168 -2.09 -13.28 -11.52
C TYR A 168 -1.34 -11.97 -11.63
N GLN A 169 -1.97 -10.90 -11.14
CA GLN A 169 -1.38 -9.60 -10.98
C GLN A 169 -1.53 -9.19 -9.52
N ARG A 170 -0.42 -8.72 -8.94
CA ARG A 170 -0.41 -8.16 -7.59
C ARG A 170 -1.00 -6.76 -7.61
N THR A 171 -2.20 -6.60 -7.06
CA THR A 171 -2.94 -5.33 -7.02
C THR A 171 -3.15 -4.85 -5.59
N PRO A 172 -3.06 -3.54 -5.30
CA PRO A 172 -3.38 -3.01 -3.99
C PRO A 172 -4.90 -2.89 -3.81
N LEU A 173 -5.44 -3.48 -2.74
CA LEU A 173 -6.86 -3.44 -2.39
C LEU A 173 -7.09 -3.01 -0.93
N PRO A 174 -8.13 -2.20 -0.65
CA PRO A 174 -8.54 -1.90 0.71
C PRO A 174 -9.24 -3.11 1.35
N ILE A 175 -8.71 -3.55 2.49
CA ILE A 175 -9.23 -4.66 3.28
C ILE A 175 -9.80 -4.13 4.60
N ALA A 176 -11.09 -4.36 4.83
CA ALA A 176 -11.71 -4.11 6.13
C ALA A 176 -11.24 -5.16 7.14
N VAL A 177 -10.63 -4.71 8.23
CA VAL A 177 -10.09 -5.57 9.28
C VAL A 177 -11.25 -6.11 10.12
N LEU A 178 -11.30 -7.43 10.30
CA LEU A 178 -12.26 -8.10 11.19
C LEU A 178 -11.63 -8.35 12.56
N GLU A 179 -10.37 -8.79 12.57
CA GLU A 179 -9.59 -9.11 13.77
C GLU A 179 -8.14 -8.69 13.53
N TRP A 180 -7.44 -8.18 14.56
CA TRP A 180 -6.03 -7.79 14.47
C TRP A 180 -5.22 -8.28 15.68
N GLU A 181 -4.11 -8.97 15.42
CA GLU A 181 -3.21 -9.53 16.41
C GLU A 181 -2.53 -8.43 17.24
N GLY A 182 -2.55 -8.58 18.56
CA GLY A 182 -2.04 -7.56 19.51
C GLY A 182 -3.07 -6.54 20.02
N THR A 183 -4.32 -6.57 19.54
CA THR A 183 -5.38 -5.64 20.02
C THR A 183 -6.09 -6.13 21.30
N ARG A 184 -5.55 -7.12 22.01
CA ARG A 184 -6.01 -7.50 23.35
C ARG A 184 -5.48 -6.47 24.37
N GLY A 185 -6.08 -5.28 24.43
CA GLY A 185 -5.78 -4.31 25.51
C GLY A 185 -5.93 -2.82 25.21
N ALA A 186 -6.33 -2.39 24.01
CA ALA A 186 -6.58 -0.97 23.76
C ALA A 186 -8.01 -0.57 24.21
N PRO A 187 -8.19 0.56 24.94
CA PRO A 187 -9.52 1.08 25.25
C PRO A 187 -10.32 1.32 23.97
N ARG A 188 -11.60 0.96 24.06
CA ARG A 188 -12.64 1.08 23.03
C ARG A 188 -12.75 2.50 22.44
N GLU A 189 -11.96 2.82 21.42
CA GLU A 189 -12.16 4.02 20.59
C GLU A 189 -11.88 3.73 19.11
N THR A 190 -12.66 2.81 18.56
CA THR A 190 -13.23 2.77 17.19
C THR A 190 -13.89 1.39 17.06
N PRO A 191 -15.13 1.27 16.54
CA PRO A 191 -15.64 -0.04 16.20
C PRO A 191 -14.67 -0.67 15.20
N ALA A 192 -14.21 -1.91 15.44
CA ALA A 192 -13.34 -2.64 14.53
C ALA A 192 -13.88 -2.71 13.08
N ALA A 193 -15.18 -2.40 12.90
CA ALA A 193 -15.88 -2.33 11.62
C ALA A 193 -15.36 -1.27 10.62
N ASP A 194 -14.66 -0.21 11.05
CA ASP A 194 -14.23 0.89 10.16
C ASP A 194 -12.73 0.94 9.88
N ARG A 195 -11.94 -0.01 10.39
CA ARG A 195 -10.51 -0.03 10.11
C ARG A 195 -10.25 -0.71 8.78
N THR A 196 -9.83 0.05 7.77
CA THR A 196 -9.31 -0.47 6.50
C THR A 196 -7.80 -0.44 6.47
N VAL A 197 -7.17 -1.48 5.94
CA VAL A 197 -5.72 -1.55 5.66
C VAL A 197 -5.53 -1.79 4.16
N GLN A 198 -4.59 -1.07 3.55
CA GLN A 198 -4.18 -1.34 2.17
C GLN A 198 -3.30 -2.59 2.15
N CYS A 199 -3.72 -3.61 1.40
CA CYS A 199 -2.99 -4.85 1.24
C CYS A 199 -2.77 -5.15 -0.24
N PHE A 200 -1.67 -5.81 -0.57
CA PHE A 200 -1.55 -6.44 -1.88
C PHE A 200 -2.35 -7.73 -1.94
N VAL A 201 -2.98 -7.97 -3.08
CA VAL A 201 -3.79 -9.15 -3.37
C VAL A 201 -3.40 -9.68 -4.74
N TYR A 202 -3.33 -11.00 -4.87
CA TYR A 202 -3.16 -11.66 -6.15
C TYR A 202 -4.53 -11.81 -6.82
N SER A 203 -4.83 -10.94 -7.77
CA SER A 203 -6.07 -10.96 -8.57
C SER A 203 -5.75 -11.25 -10.02
N THR A 204 -6.70 -11.75 -10.80
CA THR A 204 -6.49 -11.95 -12.24
C THR A 204 -7.45 -11.10 -13.07
N ALA A 205 -6.90 -10.35 -14.02
CA ALA A 205 -7.65 -9.57 -15.00
C ALA A 205 -7.81 -10.32 -16.34
N THR A 206 -7.03 -11.38 -16.55
CA THR A 206 -7.03 -12.18 -17.78
C THR A 206 -7.61 -13.55 -17.47
N PHE A 207 -8.88 -13.74 -17.79
CA PHE A 207 -9.59 -14.99 -17.54
C PHE A 207 -10.63 -15.28 -18.63
N PRO A 208 -10.97 -16.55 -18.86
CA PRO A 208 -12.07 -16.90 -19.76
C PRO A 208 -13.41 -16.34 -19.25
N PRO A 209 -14.25 -15.74 -20.13
CA PRO A 209 -15.50 -15.09 -19.74
C PRO A 209 -16.50 -16.04 -19.07
N GLU A 210 -16.44 -17.34 -19.35
CA GLU A 210 -17.26 -18.35 -18.73
C GLU A 210 -17.06 -18.44 -17.21
N TRP A 211 -15.89 -18.04 -16.68
CA TRP A 211 -15.63 -18.05 -15.24
C TRP A 211 -16.52 -17.07 -14.47
N LEU A 212 -17.04 -16.03 -15.13
CA LEU A 212 -18.01 -15.13 -14.50
C LEU A 212 -19.34 -15.82 -14.17
N HIS A 213 -19.62 -16.98 -14.75
CA HIS A 213 -20.85 -17.74 -14.48
C HIS A 213 -20.65 -18.86 -13.45
N LEU A 214 -19.42 -19.05 -12.96
CA LEU A 214 -19.14 -20.01 -11.89
C LEU A 214 -19.70 -19.52 -10.54
N PRO A 215 -19.96 -20.44 -9.60
CA PRO A 215 -20.38 -20.07 -8.25
C PRO A 215 -19.37 -19.11 -7.59
N TYR A 216 -19.89 -18.03 -7.03
CA TYR A 216 -19.09 -17.08 -6.26
C TYR A 216 -18.99 -17.53 -4.81
N HIS A 217 -17.79 -17.41 -4.27
CA HIS A 217 -17.49 -17.76 -2.89
C HIS A 217 -17.13 -16.51 -2.10
N ASP A 218 -17.58 -16.43 -0.86
CA ASP A 218 -17.15 -15.41 0.10
C ASP A 218 -15.94 -15.86 0.92
N ASN A 219 -15.80 -17.17 1.17
CA ASN A 219 -14.68 -17.75 1.89
C ASN A 219 -14.28 -19.10 1.29
N TYR A 220 -13.13 -19.16 0.62
CA TYR A 220 -12.62 -20.41 0.05
C TYR A 220 -12.19 -21.42 1.12
N ASP A 221 -12.54 -22.69 0.91
CA ASP A 221 -12.00 -23.82 1.64
C ASP A 221 -11.84 -25.03 0.71
N SER A 222 -10.63 -25.57 0.55
CA SER A 222 -10.39 -26.76 -0.27
C SER A 222 -11.24 -27.98 0.14
N GLN A 223 -11.62 -28.10 1.42
CA GLN A 223 -12.52 -29.15 1.91
C GLN A 223 -13.98 -28.67 2.03
N GLY A 224 -14.33 -27.57 1.37
CA GLY A 224 -15.65 -26.95 1.43
C GLY A 224 -16.75 -27.82 0.81
N GLN A 225 -18.00 -27.42 1.06
CA GLN A 225 -19.21 -28.12 0.60
C GLN A 225 -19.34 -28.21 -0.93
N HIS A 226 -18.56 -27.44 -1.68
CA HIS A 226 -18.51 -27.50 -3.14
C HIS A 226 -17.92 -28.81 -3.69
N GLY A 227 -17.21 -29.61 -2.88
CA GLY A 227 -16.61 -30.88 -3.31
C GLY A 227 -15.41 -30.76 -4.26
N LEU A 228 -15.14 -29.56 -4.79
CA LEU A 228 -13.97 -29.23 -5.62
C LEU A 228 -12.67 -29.09 -4.81
N ARG A 229 -12.07 -30.21 -4.42
CA ARG A 229 -10.78 -30.22 -3.69
C ARG A 229 -9.63 -29.73 -4.57
N TYR A 230 -8.75 -28.90 -3.99
CA TYR A 230 -7.52 -28.44 -4.66
C TYR A 230 -6.62 -29.61 -5.05
N ASN A 231 -6.13 -29.58 -6.29
CA ASN A 231 -5.16 -30.54 -6.81
C ASN A 231 -3.87 -29.81 -7.26
N PRO A 232 -2.69 -30.10 -6.67
CA PRO A 232 -1.43 -29.49 -7.07
C PRO A 232 -1.14 -29.64 -8.57
N ARG A 233 -0.46 -28.64 -9.16
CA ARG A 233 -0.05 -28.68 -10.57
C ARG A 233 0.93 -29.80 -10.90
N GLU A 234 1.66 -30.29 -9.88
CA GLU A 234 2.68 -31.33 -9.99
C GLU A 234 2.10 -32.76 -10.11
N ASN A 235 0.80 -32.96 -9.87
CA ASN A 235 0.15 -34.27 -9.97
C ASN A 235 -0.20 -34.66 -11.43
N ARG A 236 0.65 -34.30 -12.41
CA ARG A 236 0.52 -34.73 -13.81
C ARG A 236 1.25 -36.04 -14.06
#